data_AF-S7T9J0-F1
#
_entry.id   AF-S7T9J0-F1
#
_cell.length_a   1.000
_cell.length_b   1.000
_cell.length_c   1.000
_cell.angle_alpha   90.00
_cell.angle_beta   90.00
_cell.angle_gamma   90.00
#
_symmetry.space_group_name_H-M   'P 1'
#
loop_
_entity.id
_entity.type
_entity.pdbx_description
1 polymer ?
#
loop_
_entity_poly.entity_id
_entity_poly.type
_entity_poly.pdbx_seq_one_letter_code
_entity_poly.pdbx_strand_id
1 'polypeptide(L)' 'MMTSTTELLSDLFTARLETLAAEHGLTTAETERILAVFRQALANPFMTEEHIYRKLSGEDT' A
#
# COMPACT_ATOMS: atom_id res chain seq x y z
N MET A 1 17.75 1.27 18.16
CA MET A 1 16.78 0.29 17.67
C MET A 1 17.19 -0.04 16.24
N MET A 2 17.42 -1.31 15.91
CA MET A 2 17.61 -1.70 14.50
C MET A 2 16.21 -1.83 13.90
N THR A 3 15.78 -0.85 13.10
CA THR A 3 14.62 -1.01 12.23
C THR A 3 14.94 -2.13 11.23
N SER A 4 14.06 -3.11 11.12
CA SER A 4 14.19 -4.15 10.10
C SER A 4 14.19 -3.51 8.71
N THR A 5 14.90 -4.10 7.75
CA THR A 5 14.95 -3.59 6.37
C THR A 5 13.54 -3.39 5.79
N THR A 6 12.59 -4.26 6.16
CA THR A 6 11.19 -4.19 5.73
C THR A 6 10.47 -2.95 6.27
N GLU A 7 10.73 -2.55 7.53
CA GLU A 7 10.14 -1.32 8.10
C GLU A 7 10.65 -0.08 7.37
N LEU A 8 11.97 0.03 7.16
CA LEU A 8 12.54 1.15 6.41
C LEU A 8 11.97 1.24 4.99
N LEU A 9 11.85 0.11 4.29
CA LEU A 9 11.26 0.08 2.95
C LEU A 9 9.78 0.45 2.97
N SER A 10 9.03 0.05 4.00
CA SER A 10 7.63 0.39 4.16
C SER A 10 7.42 1.89 4.39
N ASP A 11 8.29 2.51 5.20
CA ASP A 11 8.25 3.95 5.46
C ASP A 11 8.59 4.76 4.21
N LEU A 12 9.66 4.35 3.49
CA LEU A 12 10.06 4.99 2.23
C LEU A 12 8.99 4.85 1.15
N PHE A 13 8.36 3.67 1.04
CA PHE A 13 7.25 3.44 0.11
C PHE A 13 6.06 4.33 0.45
N THR A 14 5.69 4.41 1.73
CA THR A 14 4.56 5.23 2.20
C THR A 14 4.79 6.71 1.86
N ALA A 15 5.95 7.26 2.23
CA ALA A 15 6.29 8.66 1.95
C ALA A 15 6.31 8.96 0.44
N ARG A 16 6.81 8.03 -0.38
CA ARG A 16 6.85 8.22 -1.83
C ARG A 16 5.45 8.14 -2.44
N LEU A 17 4.60 7.23 -1.97
CA LEU A 17 3.22 7.12 -2.41
C LEU A 17 2.43 8.39 -2.08
N GLU A 18 2.55 8.92 -0.86
CA GLU A 18 1.86 10.15 -0.46
C GLU A 18 2.27 11.34 -1.36
N THR A 19 3.55 11.43 -1.70
CA THR A 19 4.06 12.46 -2.64
C THR A 19 3.41 12.30 -4.01
N LEU A 20 3.43 11.09 -4.57
CA LEU A 20 2.85 10.81 -5.89
C LEU A 20 1.32 10.97 -5.89
N ALA A 21 0.65 10.59 -4.81
CA ALA A 21 -0.78 10.77 -4.64
C ALA A 21 -1.17 12.24 -4.71
N ALA A 22 -0.42 13.12 -4.05
CA ALA A 22 -0.61 14.56 -4.13
C ALA A 22 -0.31 15.11 -5.55
N GLU A 23 0.77 14.66 -6.19
CA GLU A 23 1.14 15.07 -7.56
C GLU A 23 0.09 14.67 -8.60
N HIS A 24 -0.53 13.49 -8.44
CA HIS A 24 -1.49 12.93 -9.38
C HIS A 24 -2.96 13.12 -8.98
N GLY A 25 -3.22 13.82 -7.87
CA GLY A 25 -4.58 14.13 -7.43
C GLY A 25 -5.39 12.94 -6.93
N LEU A 26 -4.73 11.89 -6.40
CA LEU A 26 -5.42 10.80 -5.73
C LEU A 26 -6.14 11.34 -4.49
N THR A 27 -7.35 10.85 -4.26
CA THR A 27 -8.08 11.14 -3.03
C THR A 27 -7.39 10.47 -1.83
N THR A 28 -7.67 11.00 -0.63
CA THR A 28 -7.23 10.38 0.62
C THR A 28 -7.70 8.92 0.70
N ALA A 29 -8.95 8.64 0.29
CA ALA A 29 -9.51 7.29 0.32
C ALA A 29 -8.79 6.31 -0.62
N GLU A 30 -8.39 6.76 -1.82
CA GLU A 30 -7.60 5.93 -2.75
C GLU A 30 -6.20 5.65 -2.21
N THR A 31 -5.56 6.67 -1.63
CA THR A 31 -4.23 6.55 -1.03
C THR A 31 -4.26 5.59 0.17
N GLU A 32 -5.24 5.75 1.06
CA GLU A 32 -5.44 4.87 2.20
C GLU A 32 -5.73 3.43 1.77
N ARG A 33 -6.51 3.22 0.70
CA ARG A 33 -6.76 1.89 0.14
C ARG A 33 -5.46 1.22 -0.32
N ILE A 34 -4.62 1.94 -1.06
CA ILE A 34 -3.34 1.40 -1.55
C ILE A 34 -2.43 1.02 -0.36
N LEU A 35 -2.32 1.90 0.64
CA LEU A 35 -1.52 1.62 1.84
C LEU A 35 -2.05 0.44 2.64
N ALA A 36 -3.38 0.31 2.77
CA ALA A 36 -4.00 -0.81 3.46
C ALA A 36 -3.70 -2.14 2.76
N VAL A 37 -3.84 -2.18 1.42
CA VAL A 37 -3.53 -3.37 0.61
C VAL A 37 -2.05 -3.73 0.70
N PHE A 38 -1.15 -2.74 0.63
CA PHE A 38 0.29 -2.94 0.79
C PHE A 38 0.63 -3.58 2.16
N ARG A 39 0.08 -3.05 3.25
CA ARG A 39 0.29 -3.58 4.61
C ARG A 39 -0.28 -5.00 4.75
N GLN A 40 -1.45 -5.26 4.16
CA GLN A 40 -2.04 -6.60 4.15
C GLN A 40 -1.18 -7.59 3.38
N ALA A 41 -0.62 -7.20 2.23
CA ALA A 41 0.25 -8.07 1.43
C ALA A 41 1.56 -8.40 2.17
N LEU A 42 2.16 -7.42 2.85
CA LEU A 42 3.36 -7.64 3.66
C LEU A 42 3.13 -8.58 4.85
N ALA A 43 1.98 -8.49 5.50
CA ALA A 43 1.60 -9.39 6.62
C ALA A 43 1.04 -10.74 6.13
N ASN A 44 0.59 -10.77 4.87
CA ASN A 44 -0.13 -11.77 4.10
C ASN A 44 0.67 -12.78 3.26
N PRO A 45 1.39 -13.80 3.76
CA PRO A 45 2.18 -14.67 2.87
C PRO A 45 1.36 -15.48 1.85
N PHE A 46 0.04 -15.59 2.03
CA PHE A 46 -0.88 -16.25 1.10
C PHE A 46 -1.64 -15.26 0.20
N MET A 47 -1.40 -13.95 0.37
CA MET A 47 -2.02 -12.95 -0.49
C MET A 47 -1.39 -13.01 -1.87
N THR A 48 -2.20 -13.37 -2.86
CA THR A 48 -1.77 -13.47 -4.26
C THR A 48 -1.92 -12.14 -4.98
N GLU A 49 -1.27 -12.01 -6.13
CA GLU A 49 -1.41 -10.84 -7.02
C GLU A 49 -2.88 -10.57 -7.37
N GLU A 50 -3.67 -11.61 -7.62
CA GLU A 50 -5.10 -11.49 -7.90
C GLU A 50 -5.87 -10.83 -6.74
N HIS A 51 -5.57 -11.21 -5.49
CA HIS A 51 -6.17 -10.58 -4.32
C HIS A 51 -5.77 -9.09 -4.22
N ILE A 52 -4.52 -8.76 -4.55
CA ILE A 52 -4.04 -7.37 -4.56
C ILE A 52 -4.80 -6.56 -5.61
N TYR A 53 -4.89 -7.07 -6.85
CA TYR A 53 -5.58 -6.37 -7.94
C TYR A 53 -7.04 -6.10 -7.63
N ARG A 54 -7.79 -7.10 -7.15
CA ARG A 54 -9.22 -6.94 -6.79
C ARG A 54 -9.43 -5.91 -5.67
N LYS A 55 -8.54 -5.86 -4.68
CA LYS A 55 -8.63 -4.87 -3.60
C LYS A 55 -8.29 -3.45 -4.06
N LEU A 56 -7.37 -3.30 -5.01
CA LEU A 56 -7.01 -1.99 -5.56
C LEU A 56 -8.04 -1.48 -6.57
N SER A 57 -8.65 -2.36 -7.36
CA SER A 57 -9.72 -2.02 -8.32
C SER A 57 -11.04 -1.62 -7.63
N GLY A 58 -11.21 -1.97 -6.35
CA GLY A 58 -12.44 -1.72 -5.60
C GLY A 58 -13.54 -2.74 -5.86
N GLU A 59 -13.24 -3.85 -6.54
CA GLU A 59 -14.19 -4.95 -6.79
C GLU A 59 -14.57 -5.73 -5.52
N ASP A 60 -13.84 -5.53 -4.43
CA ASP A 60 -14.07 -6.13 -3.10
C ASP A 60 -15.01 -5.28 -2.20
N THR A 61 -15.78 -4.32 -2.76
CA THR A 61 -16.76 -3.51 -1.98
C THR A 61 -18.14 -4.12 -1.85
#